data_AF-A0A9W8JU02-F1
#
_entry.id   AF-A0A9W8JU02-F1
#
_cell.length_a   1.000
_cell.length_b   1.000
_cell.length_c   1.000
_cell.angle_alpha   90.00
_cell.angle_beta   90.00
_cell.angle_gamma   90.00
#
_symmetry.space_group_name_H-M   'P 1'
#
loop_
_entity.id
_entity.type
_entity.pdbx_description
1 polymer ?
#
loop_
_entity_poly.entity_id
_entity_poly.type
_entity_poly.pdbx_seq_one_letter_code
_entity_poly.pdbx_strand_id
1 'polypeptide(L)' 'MPSEGERERVPQDLVAIFHSSFHPTKGNIVDWSLKASDDLNLDQLEFNALPSGLHLVEQDVVYISVCVN' A
#
# COMPACT_ATOMS: atom_id res chain seq x y z
N MET A 1 -17.59 27.41 -4.38
CA MET A 1 -17.15 26.49 -5.45
C MET A 1 -15.62 26.52 -5.42
N PRO A 2 -14.93 25.46 -4.99
CA PRO A 2 -13.48 25.43 -5.09
C PRO A 2 -13.09 25.51 -6.57
N SER A 3 -12.04 26.24 -6.89
CA SER A 3 -11.50 26.33 -8.24
C SER A 3 -11.00 24.94 -8.69
N GLU A 4 -11.10 24.63 -9.98
CA GLU A 4 -10.72 23.33 -10.56
C GLU A 4 -9.23 22.94 -10.39
N GLY A 5 -8.43 23.77 -9.70
CA GLY A 5 -7.00 23.58 -9.48
C GLY A 5 -6.61 22.82 -8.20
N GLU A 6 -7.56 22.51 -7.30
CA GLU A 6 -7.29 21.79 -6.04
C GLU A 6 -8.02 20.45 -5.92
N ARG A 7 -8.40 19.84 -7.05
CA ARG A 7 -8.63 18.39 -7.02
C ARG A 7 -7.26 17.76 -6.91
N GLU A 8 -6.90 17.28 -5.72
CA GLU A 8 -5.75 16.40 -5.53
C GLU A 8 -5.70 15.45 -6.72
N ARG A 9 -4.68 15.59 -7.58
CA ARG A 9 -4.55 14.76 -8.76
C ARG A 9 -4.40 13.34 -8.23
N VAL A 10 -5.43 12.52 -8.46
CA VAL A 10 -5.36 11.09 -8.19
C VAL A 10 -4.05 10.58 -8.79
N PRO A 11 -3.17 9.95 -7.99
CA PRO A 11 -1.88 9.50 -8.47
C PRO A 11 -2.07 8.59 -9.70
N GLN A 12 -1.50 9.01 -10.82
CA GLN A 12 -1.59 8.25 -12.08
C GLN A 12 -0.76 6.96 -12.02
N ASP A 13 0.19 6.88 -11.08
CA ASP A 13 1.17 5.80 -10.94
C ASP A 13 0.81 4.81 -9.83
N LEU A 14 -0.45 4.81 -9.37
CA LEU A 14 -0.91 3.90 -8.33
C LEU A 14 -1.18 2.51 -8.90
N VAL A 15 -0.37 1.54 -8.51
CA VAL A 15 -0.46 0.15 -9.01
C VAL A 15 -1.25 -0.78 -8.10
N ALA A 16 -1.28 -0.51 -6.78
CA ALA A 16 -2.09 -1.24 -5.82
C ALA A 16 -2.34 -0.44 -4.54
N ILE A 17 -3.48 -0.72 -3.89
CA ILE A 17 -3.78 -0.39 -2.50
C ILE A 17 -3.99 -1.71 -1.78
N PHE A 18 -3.44 -1.85 -0.59
CA PHE A 18 -3.64 -3.05 0.21
C PHE A 18 -3.60 -2.70 1.68
N HIS A 19 -4.13 -3.59 2.50
CA HIS A 19 -4.03 -3.50 3.95
C HIS A 19 -3.25 -4.69 4.48
N SER A 20 -2.21 -4.38 5.23
CA SER A 20 -1.36 -5.35 5.90
C SER A 20 -1.68 -5.31 7.40
N SER A 21 -1.89 -6.47 8.00
CA SER A 21 -2.17 -6.61 9.42
C SER A 21 -1.41 -7.79 10.03
N PHE A 22 -1.14 -7.73 11.34
CA PHE A 22 -0.52 -8.84 12.05
C PHE A 22 -1.59 -9.81 12.57
N HIS A 23 -1.61 -11.02 12.04
CA HIS A 23 -2.47 -12.09 12.50
C HIS A 23 -1.71 -13.00 13.50
N PRO A 24 -2.20 -13.21 14.74
CA PRO A 24 -1.46 -13.91 15.80
C PRO A 24 -0.90 -15.29 15.44
N THR A 25 -1.61 -16.06 14.60
CA THR A 25 -1.19 -17.41 14.19
C THR A 25 -0.57 -17.50 12.79
N LYS A 26 -0.67 -16.44 11.98
CA LYS A 26 -0.23 -16.45 10.57
C LYS A 26 0.93 -15.49 10.31
N GLY A 27 1.24 -14.61 11.27
CA GLY A 27 2.20 -13.53 11.08
C GLY A 27 1.57 -12.34 10.36
N ASN A 28 2.40 -11.52 9.72
CA ASN A 28 1.92 -10.45 8.85
C ASN A 28 1.12 -11.07 7.70
N ILE A 29 0.01 -10.43 7.31
CA ILE A 29 -0.84 -10.84 6.19
C ILE A 29 -1.33 -9.62 5.43
N VAL A 30 -1.56 -9.76 4.13
CA VAL A 30 -2.42 -8.85 3.37
C VAL A 30 -3.85 -9.39 3.43
N ASP A 31 -4.75 -8.67 4.11
CA ASP A 31 -6.14 -9.13 4.29
C ASP A 31 -7.11 -8.60 3.23
N TRP A 32 -6.78 -7.50 2.58
CA TRP A 32 -7.45 -7.04 1.36
C TRP A 32 -6.50 -6.26 0.44
N SER A 33 -6.83 -6.24 -0.86
CA SER A 33 -6.13 -5.43 -1.85
C SER A 33 -7.03 -5.00 -3.00
N LEU A 34 -6.77 -3.82 -3.54
CA LEU A 34 -7.24 -3.31 -4.83
C LEU A 34 -6.03 -3.15 -5.74
N LYS A 35 -6.04 -3.76 -6.92
CA LYS A 35 -4.91 -3.76 -7.87
C LYS A 35 -5.32 -3.10 -9.17
N ALA A 36 -4.38 -2.43 -9.83
CA ALA A 36 -4.59 -1.90 -11.17
C ALA A 36 -4.60 -3.00 -12.26
N SER A 37 -4.05 -4.18 -11.95
CA SER A 37 -4.03 -5.36 -12.81
C SER A 37 -4.15 -6.64 -11.98
N ASP A 38 -4.85 -7.64 -12.51
CA ASP A 38 -4.97 -8.97 -11.89
C ASP A 38 -3.63 -9.74 -11.89
N ASP A 39 -2.74 -9.41 -12.82
CA ASP A 39 -1.42 -10.04 -12.93
C ASP A 39 -0.43 -9.54 -11.87
N LEU A 40 -0.78 -8.50 -11.10
CA LEU A 40 0.08 -7.95 -10.07
C LEU A 40 0.09 -8.87 -8.83
N ASN A 41 1.21 -9.56 -8.60
CA ASN A 41 1.38 -10.39 -7.41
C ASN A 41 1.80 -9.53 -6.19
N LEU A 42 1.11 -9.70 -5.06
CA LEU A 42 1.43 -9.05 -3.78
C LEU A 42 1.97 -10.04 -2.73
N ASP A 43 2.24 -11.29 -3.11
CA ASP A 43 2.81 -12.29 -2.21
C ASP A 43 4.11 -11.79 -1.58
N GLN A 44 4.28 -12.04 -0.28
CA GLN A 44 5.45 -11.64 0.52
C GLN A 44 5.58 -10.13 0.77
N LEU A 45 4.69 -9.29 0.24
CA LEU A 45 4.69 -7.86 0.49
C LEU A 45 4.44 -7.53 1.97
N GLU A 46 3.68 -8.38 2.67
CA GLU A 46 3.39 -8.29 4.10
C GLU A 46 4.64 -8.26 5.00
N PHE A 47 5.76 -8.85 4.54
CA PHE A 47 7.04 -8.82 5.26
C PHE A 47 7.79 -7.49 5.07
N ASN A 48 7.48 -6.76 3.99
CA ASN A 48 8.08 -5.47 3.67
C ASN A 48 7.21 -4.28 4.11
N ALA A 49 5.89 -4.49 4.20
CA ALA A 49 4.92 -3.46 4.54
C ALA A 49 4.85 -3.15 6.05
N LEU A 50 5.28 -4.08 6.90
CA LEU A 50 5.35 -3.90 8.34
C LEU A 50 6.79 -4.19 8.80
N PRO A 51 7.68 -3.18 8.82
CA PRO A 51 9.02 -3.37 9.36
C PRO A 51 8.91 -3.88 10.80
N SER A 52 9.66 -4.94 11.12
CA SER A 52 9.47 -5.82 12.29
C SER A 52 9.73 -5.19 13.67
N GLY A 53 9.65 -3.86 13.81
CA GLY A 53 9.86 -3.09 15.05
C GLY A 53 8.80 -2.03 15.33
N LEU A 54 7.68 -2.03 14.59
CA LEU A 54 6.72 -0.93 14.58
C LEU A 54 5.54 -1.08 15.56
N HIS A 55 5.77 -1.65 16.75
CA HIS A 55 4.74 -1.94 17.77
C HIS A 55 4.07 -0.70 18.41
N LEU A 56 4.39 0.51 17.93
CA LEU A 56 3.87 1.80 18.40
C LEU A 56 3.35 2.70 17.27
N VAL A 57 3.35 2.26 16.01
CA VAL A 57 2.86 3.08 14.89
C VAL A 57 1.47 2.61 14.51
N GLU A 58 0.54 3.56 14.50
CA GLU A 58 -0.87 3.31 14.18
C GLU A 58 -1.09 3.11 12.66
N GLN A 59 -0.22 3.66 11.81
CA GLN A 59 -0.33 3.55 10.35
C GLN A 59 1.03 3.73 9.65
N ASP A 60 1.36 2.83 8.72
CA ASP A 60 2.52 2.94 7.82
C ASP A 60 2.03 3.04 6.36
N VAL A 61 2.59 3.96 5.58
CA VAL A 61 2.19 4.21 4.18
C VAL A 61 3.44 4.25 3.31
N VAL A 62 3.68 3.15 2.58
CA VAL A 62 4.82 3.01 1.68
C VAL A 62 4.42 3.44 0.27
N TYR A 63 5.01 4.51 -0.24
CA TYR A 63 4.88 4.94 -1.63
C TYR A 63 6.01 4.34 -2.47
N ILE A 64 5.67 3.41 -3.36
CA ILE A 64 6.61 2.90 -4.37
C ILE A 64 6.40 3.69 -5.65
N SER A 65 7.38 4.54 -6.00
CA SER A 65 7.40 5.23 -7.29
C SER A 65 8.42 4.53 -8.20
N VAL A 66 8.00 4.19 -9.42
CA VAL A 66 8.86 3.59 -10.43
C VAL A 66 9.52 4.73 -11.20
N CYS A 67 10.84 4.89 -11.06
CA CYS A 67 11.59 5.79 -11.93
C CYS A 67 11.68 5.18 -13.33
N VAL A 68 10.90 5.71 -14.28
CA VAL A 68 11.05 5.41 -15.71
C VAL A 68 12.01 6.44 -16.29
N ASN A 69 13.12 5.96 -16.87
CA ASN A 69 14.15 6.79 -17.53
C ASN A 69 13.87 6.94 -19.03
#